data_AF-A0A8C6X246-F1
#
_entry.id   AF-A0A8C6X246-F1
#
_cell.length_a   1.000
_cell.length_b   1.000
_cell.length_c   1.000
_cell.angle_alpha   90.00
_cell.angle_beta   90.00
_cell.angle_gamma   90.00
#
_symmetry.space_group_name_H-M   'P 1'
#
loop_
_entity.id
_entity.type
_entity.pdbx_description
1 polymer ?
#
loop_
_entity_poly.entity_id
_entity_poly.type
_entity_poly.pdbx_seq_one_letter_code
_entity_poly.pdbx_strand_id
1 'polypeptide(L)'
;AGIILQLLLIPSEGKSLKNEEILQLLPVGTTATLYFKDLGPQIGWTMVFLIEYTGPLFIYFVFYLRMPFIYGQDDRFTSGRHPVVNLACICHSFHYIKRLIETIFVHRFSHGTMPLRNIVKNCFYYWGFAAWLAFYINHPLYTPPYYGQKQVNFALIMFLVSILAGSFKIFWIFQLIGSKTCKIPYPTKNPFTWLFYFVSCPNYTYEVNSILGFKILGYLFSIEYFMTVWAKDKHYTYIREFKDYPSFRMSIIPFLL
;
A
#
# COMPACT_ATOMS: atom_id res chain seq x y z
N ALA A 1 -27.75 8.29 1.89
CA ALA A 1 -26.31 8.38 2.17
C ALA A 1 -26.16 8.92 3.58
N GLY A 2 -25.60 8.13 4.51
CA GLY A 2 -25.55 8.48 5.93
C GLY A 2 -24.53 9.58 6.22
N ILE A 3 -24.96 10.64 6.89
CA ILE A 3 -24.09 11.70 7.41
C ILE A 3 -23.33 11.12 8.60
N ILE A 4 -22.00 11.09 8.55
CA ILE A 4 -21.17 10.71 9.69
C ILE A 4 -20.76 11.99 10.41
N LEU A 5 -21.36 12.23 11.57
CA LEU A 5 -21.02 13.33 12.46
C LEU A 5 -19.88 12.88 13.39
N GLN A 6 -18.73 13.56 13.36
CA GLN A 6 -17.66 13.29 14.31
C GLN A 6 -17.80 14.18 15.56
N LEU A 7 -17.79 13.56 16.74
CA LEU A 7 -17.92 14.22 18.03
C LEU A 7 -16.55 14.74 18.51
N LEU A 8 -16.46 16.03 18.78
CA LEU A 8 -15.31 16.66 19.44
C LEU A 8 -15.70 17.08 20.87
N LEU A 9 -14.96 16.62 21.89
CA LEU A 9 -14.84 17.37 23.14
C LEU A 9 -13.55 18.17 23.10
N ILE A 10 -13.65 19.43 23.55
CA ILE A 10 -12.47 20.23 23.84
C ILE A 10 -12.42 20.45 25.35
N PRO A 11 -11.46 19.82 26.04
CA PRO A 11 -10.72 20.52 27.08
C PRO A 11 -9.31 20.80 26.53
N SER A 12 -9.01 22.09 26.35
CA SER A 12 -7.73 22.75 26.03
C SER A 12 -6.83 22.25 24.86
N GLU A 13 -7.03 21.08 24.25
CA GLU A 13 -6.09 20.51 23.24
C GLU A 13 -6.68 20.13 21.87
N GLY A 14 -8.00 20.27 21.62
CA GLY A 14 -8.57 20.16 20.27
C GLY A 14 -8.47 18.78 19.59
N LYS A 15 -8.26 17.69 20.34
CA LYS A 15 -8.21 16.31 19.79
C LYS A 15 -9.62 15.73 19.64
N SER A 16 -9.89 15.09 18.49
CA SER A 16 -11.16 14.39 18.22
C SER A 16 -11.28 13.10 19.03
N LEU A 17 -12.48 12.76 19.52
CA LEU A 17 -12.70 11.48 20.18
C LEU A 17 -12.69 10.31 19.20
N LYS A 18 -12.27 9.16 19.71
CA LYS A 18 -12.42 7.87 19.02
C LYS A 18 -13.83 7.35 19.20
N ASN A 19 -14.35 6.66 18.18
CA ASN A 19 -15.72 6.10 18.20
C ASN A 19 -15.94 5.05 19.32
N GLU A 20 -14.86 4.54 19.91
CA GLU A 20 -14.86 3.50 20.95
C GLU A 20 -14.80 4.07 22.38
N GLU A 21 -14.63 5.39 22.55
CA GLU A 21 -14.58 6.02 23.87
C GLU A 21 -16.00 6.21 24.41
N ILE A 22 -16.31 5.47 25.47
CA ILE A 22 -17.58 5.58 26.18
C ILE A 22 -17.63 6.97 26.83
N LEU A 23 -18.65 7.76 26.49
CA LEU A 23 -18.86 9.12 27.00
C LEU A 23 -18.82 9.24 28.54
N GLN A 24 -19.10 8.13 29.25
CA GLN A 24 -19.07 8.02 30.71
C GLN A 24 -17.65 8.04 31.33
N LEU A 25 -16.59 7.80 30.53
CA LEU A 25 -15.19 7.81 31.00
C LEU A 25 -14.51 9.18 30.84
N LEU A 26 -15.22 10.15 30.27
CA LEU A 26 -14.67 11.49 30.10
C LEU A 26 -14.77 12.27 31.42
N PRO A 27 -13.72 13.01 31.83
CA PRO A 27 -13.75 13.89 32.99
C PRO A 27 -14.56 15.14 32.65
N VAL A 28 -15.85 14.96 32.38
CA VAL A 28 -16.76 16.07 32.14
C VAL A 28 -17.30 16.49 33.49
N GLY A 29 -17.14 17.77 33.83
CA GLY A 29 -17.95 18.38 34.88
C GLY A 29 -19.44 18.33 34.52
N THR A 30 -20.28 19.00 35.30
CA THR A 30 -21.74 19.01 35.17
C THR A 30 -22.28 19.48 33.80
N THR A 31 -21.43 20.04 32.93
CA THR A 31 -21.76 20.52 31.58
C THR A 31 -20.66 20.18 30.57
N ALA A 32 -21.00 19.43 29.51
CA ALA A 32 -20.17 19.25 28.31
C ALA A 32 -20.75 20.06 27.15
N THR A 33 -19.89 20.80 26.44
CA THR A 33 -20.25 21.36 25.12
C THR A 33 -19.71 20.43 24.04
N LEU A 34 -20.60 19.85 23.25
CA LEU A 34 -20.26 18.93 22.16
C LEU A 34 -20.29 19.69 20.84
N TYR A 35 -19.17 19.66 20.10
CA TYR A 35 -19.10 20.20 18.75
C TYR A 35 -19.19 19.06 17.75
N PHE A 36 -20.15 19.17 16.82
CA PHE A 36 -20.29 18.25 15.70
C PHE A 36 -19.66 18.88 14.45
N LYS A 37 -18.67 18.21 13.88
CA LYS A 37 -18.10 18.59 12.58
C LYS A 37 -18.62 17.63 11.53
N ASP A 38 -19.29 18.17 10.51
CA ASP A 38 -19.62 17.41 9.31
C ASP A 38 -18.35 17.20 8.47
N LEU A 39 -18.04 15.93 8.20
CA LEU A 39 -16.88 15.52 7.40
C LEU A 39 -17.28 15.15 5.95
N GLY A 40 -18.55 15.31 5.59
CA GLY A 40 -19.13 14.92 4.31
C GLY A 40 -19.22 13.40 4.13
N PRO A 41 -19.32 12.91 2.87
CA PRO A 41 -19.39 11.48 2.58
C PRO A 41 -18.10 10.74 2.98
N GLN A 42 -18.26 9.76 3.87
CA GLN A 42 -17.19 8.97 4.48
C GLN A 42 -17.42 7.48 4.21
N ILE A 43 -16.34 6.72 4.14
CA ILE A 43 -16.37 5.26 3.98
C ILE A 43 -15.27 4.61 4.81
N GLY A 44 -15.54 3.40 5.30
CA GLY A 44 -14.60 2.67 6.17
C GLY A 44 -13.30 2.31 5.46
N TRP A 45 -12.19 2.37 6.19
CA TRP A 45 -10.85 2.09 5.65
C TRP A 45 -10.71 0.69 5.04
N THR A 46 -11.36 -0.33 5.61
CA THR A 46 -11.35 -1.68 5.03
C THR A 46 -11.90 -1.66 3.61
N MET A 47 -13.04 -1.00 3.39
CA MET A 47 -13.65 -0.89 2.05
C MET A 47 -12.78 -0.07 1.09
N VAL A 48 -12.14 0.99 1.58
CA VAL A 48 -11.19 1.80 0.78
C VAL A 48 -10.11 0.89 0.20
N PHE A 49 -9.41 0.14 1.05
CA PHE A 49 -8.30 -0.71 0.62
C PHE A 49 -8.75 -1.90 -0.23
N LEU A 50 -9.93 -2.47 0.05
CA LEU A 50 -10.50 -3.51 -0.81
C LEU A 50 -10.74 -3.01 -2.24
N ILE A 51 -11.35 -1.83 -2.41
CA ILE A 51 -11.59 -1.24 -3.73
C ILE A 51 -10.24 -0.88 -4.40
N GLU A 52 -9.35 -0.25 -3.64
CA GLU A 52 -8.03 0.17 -4.10
C GLU A 52 -7.21 -0.99 -4.66
N TYR A 53 -7.23 -2.16 -4.01
CA TYR A 53 -6.44 -3.34 -4.40
C TYR A 53 -7.15 -4.32 -5.33
N THR A 54 -8.49 -4.32 -5.38
CA THR A 54 -9.24 -5.18 -6.31
C THR A 54 -9.13 -4.67 -7.75
N GLY A 55 -9.14 -3.36 -7.95
CA GLY A 55 -9.03 -2.76 -9.29
C GLY A 55 -7.76 -3.16 -10.06
N PRO A 56 -6.55 -3.02 -9.49
CA PRO A 56 -5.32 -3.43 -10.14
C PRO A 56 -5.33 -4.90 -10.56
N LEU A 57 -5.86 -5.79 -9.71
CA LEU A 57 -5.99 -7.21 -10.02
C LEU A 57 -6.87 -7.43 -11.26
N PHE A 58 -8.07 -6.85 -11.27
CA PHE A 58 -9.00 -6.96 -12.39
C PHE A 58 -8.45 -6.35 -13.68
N ILE A 59 -7.90 -5.14 -13.58
CA ILE A 59 -7.32 -4.40 -14.71
C ILE A 59 -6.16 -5.20 -15.33
N TYR A 60 -5.27 -5.77 -14.51
CA TYR A 60 -4.17 -6.58 -15.04
C TYR A 60 -4.69 -7.79 -15.82
N PHE A 61 -5.72 -8.48 -15.33
CA PHE A 61 -6.33 -9.59 -16.06
C PHE A 61 -6.92 -9.17 -17.40
N VAL A 62 -7.57 -8.00 -17.47
CA VAL A 62 -8.11 -7.47 -18.72
C VAL A 62 -7.01 -7.28 -19.78
N PHE A 63 -5.83 -6.78 -19.41
CA PHE A 63 -4.68 -6.69 -20.31
C PHE A 63 -4.05 -8.06 -20.61
N TYR A 64 -3.93 -8.94 -19.63
CA TYR A 64 -3.40 -10.29 -19.80
C TYR A 64 -4.22 -11.15 -20.78
N LEU A 65 -5.55 -11.04 -20.70
CA LEU A 65 -6.47 -11.68 -21.63
C LEU A 65 -6.39 -11.09 -23.04
N ARG A 66 -5.72 -9.95 -23.22
CA ARG A 66 -5.56 -9.22 -24.49
C ARG A 66 -6.91 -8.96 -25.15
N MET A 67 -7.83 -8.38 -24.39
CA MET A 67 -9.19 -8.13 -24.87
C MET A 67 -9.16 -7.32 -26.18
N PRO A 68 -9.99 -7.67 -27.18
CA PRO A 68 -9.93 -7.06 -28.52
C PRO A 68 -10.11 -5.54 -28.56
N PHE A 69 -10.83 -4.97 -27.59
CA PHE A 69 -11.03 -3.51 -27.51
C PHE A 69 -9.78 -2.74 -27.06
N ILE A 70 -8.74 -3.42 -26.56
CA ILE A 70 -7.49 -2.80 -26.08
C ILE A 70 -6.42 -2.81 -27.15
N TYR A 71 -6.19 -3.98 -27.74
CA TYR A 71 -5.11 -4.18 -28.71
C TYR A 71 -5.60 -4.23 -30.16
N GLY A 72 -6.91 -4.31 -30.39
CA GLY A 72 -7.48 -4.52 -31.72
C GLY A 72 -7.57 -6.01 -32.10
N GLN A 73 -8.15 -6.27 -33.26
CA GLN A 73 -8.20 -7.60 -33.87
C GLN A 73 -7.11 -7.66 -34.95
N ASP A 74 -5.95 -8.20 -34.60
CA ASP A 74 -4.86 -8.48 -35.53
C ASP A 74 -4.42 -9.93 -35.28
N ASP A 75 -4.29 -10.71 -36.34
CA ASP A 75 -3.90 -12.13 -36.26
C ASP A 75 -2.53 -12.28 -35.59
N ARG A 76 -1.63 -11.28 -35.69
CA ARG A 76 -0.35 -11.26 -34.96
C ARG A 76 -0.52 -11.35 -33.44
N PHE A 77 -1.68 -10.97 -32.91
CA PHE A 77 -1.98 -10.94 -31.47
C PHE A 77 -2.55 -12.26 -30.94
N THR A 78 -2.84 -13.22 -31.84
CA THR A 78 -3.17 -14.61 -31.48
C THR A 78 -1.94 -15.47 -31.15
N SER A 79 -0.73 -14.94 -31.38
CA SER A 79 0.52 -15.60 -31.03
C SER A 79 0.59 -15.96 -29.54
N GLY A 80 1.14 -17.14 -29.24
CA GLY A 80 1.33 -17.64 -27.88
C GLY A 80 2.06 -16.64 -26.97
N ARG A 81 1.69 -16.62 -25.68
CA ARG A 81 2.30 -15.74 -24.69
C ARG A 81 3.68 -16.27 -24.29
N HIS A 82 4.65 -15.37 -24.18
CA HIS A 82 5.94 -15.74 -23.60
C HIS A 82 5.75 -16.18 -22.13
N PRO A 83 6.51 -17.19 -21.65
CA PRO A 83 6.41 -17.66 -20.27
C PRO A 83 6.57 -16.56 -19.22
N VAL A 84 7.39 -15.55 -19.52
CA VAL A 84 7.64 -14.37 -18.66
C VAL A 84 6.35 -13.56 -18.42
N VAL A 85 5.45 -13.49 -19.41
CA VAL A 85 4.16 -12.78 -19.28
C VAL A 85 3.25 -13.51 -18.31
N ASN A 86 3.17 -14.84 -18.41
CA ASN A 86 2.39 -15.67 -17.49
C ASN A 86 2.95 -15.58 -16.06
N LEU A 87 4.27 -15.61 -15.93
CA LEU A 87 4.96 -15.45 -14.66
C LEU A 87 4.67 -14.07 -14.03
N ALA A 88 4.75 -12.99 -14.82
CA ALA A 88 4.40 -11.65 -14.35
C ALA A 88 2.93 -11.57 -13.90
N CYS A 89 2.01 -12.21 -14.62
CA CYS A 89 0.61 -12.30 -14.22
C CYS A 89 0.44 -13.03 -12.88
N ILE A 90 1.12 -14.16 -12.68
CA ILE A 90 1.09 -14.91 -11.41
C ILE A 90 1.63 -14.05 -10.27
N CYS A 91 2.80 -13.42 -10.48
CA CYS A 91 3.39 -12.52 -9.50
C CYS A 91 2.44 -11.36 -9.15
N HIS A 92 1.92 -10.65 -10.15
CA HIS A 92 1.03 -9.51 -9.93
C HIS A 92 -0.23 -9.93 -9.18
N SER A 93 -0.84 -11.05 -9.60
CA SER A 93 -2.04 -11.59 -8.95
C SER A 93 -1.78 -11.96 -7.50
N PHE A 94 -0.68 -12.69 -7.25
CA PHE A 94 -0.31 -13.08 -5.89
C PHE A 94 -0.06 -11.86 -4.99
N HIS A 95 0.62 -10.82 -5.48
CA HIS A 95 0.85 -9.60 -4.73
C HIS A 95 -0.45 -8.94 -4.27
N TYR A 96 -1.41 -8.73 -5.18
CA TYR A 96 -2.67 -8.07 -4.84
C TYR A 96 -3.63 -8.96 -4.05
N ILE A 97 -3.69 -10.26 -4.31
CA ILE A 97 -4.47 -11.21 -3.50
C ILE A 97 -3.95 -11.22 -2.06
N LYS A 98 -2.62 -11.27 -1.88
CA LYS A 98 -1.99 -11.16 -0.55
C LYS A 98 -2.39 -9.86 0.14
N ARG A 99 -2.37 -8.71 -0.54
CA ARG A 99 -2.82 -7.42 0.03
C ARG A 99 -4.30 -7.41 0.41
N LEU A 100 -5.17 -8.05 -0.39
CA LEU A 100 -6.60 -8.19 -0.08
C LEU A 100 -6.81 -9.03 1.18
N ILE A 101 -6.14 -10.18 1.26
CA ILE A 101 -6.16 -11.05 2.46
C ILE A 101 -5.66 -10.28 3.68
N GLU A 102 -4.54 -9.57 3.58
CA GLU A 102 -4.03 -8.73 4.67
C GLU A 102 -5.03 -7.64 5.07
N THR A 103 -5.73 -7.04 4.11
CA THR A 103 -6.73 -5.99 4.39
C THR A 103 -7.90 -6.53 5.21
N ILE A 104 -8.34 -7.76 4.93
CA ILE A 104 -9.48 -8.39 5.61
C ILE A 104 -9.08 -8.93 6.98
N PHE A 105 -7.96 -9.64 7.07
CA PHE A 105 -7.65 -10.46 8.25
C PHE A 105 -6.60 -9.84 9.17
N VAL A 106 -5.77 -8.94 8.66
CA VAL A 106 -4.55 -8.49 9.36
C VAL A 106 -4.68 -7.03 9.75
N HIS A 107 -5.07 -6.17 8.80
CA HIS A 107 -5.12 -4.74 9.00
C HIS A 107 -6.12 -4.34 10.10
N ARG A 108 -5.61 -3.68 11.14
CA ARG A 108 -6.41 -2.93 12.12
C ARG A 108 -6.29 -1.45 11.82
N PHE A 109 -7.39 -0.83 11.41
CA PHE A 109 -7.46 0.61 11.15
C PHE A 109 -7.84 1.35 12.43
N SER A 110 -7.05 2.36 12.80
CA SER A 110 -7.24 3.14 14.03
C SER A 110 -8.21 4.33 13.86
N HIS A 111 -8.39 4.82 12.64
CA HIS A 111 -9.40 5.82 12.30
C HIS A 111 -10.59 5.11 11.63
N GLY A 112 -11.81 5.55 11.93
CA GLY A 112 -13.02 4.88 11.45
C GLY A 112 -13.26 5.01 9.94
N THR A 113 -12.91 6.15 9.34
CA THR A 113 -13.32 6.46 7.95
C THR A 113 -12.33 7.35 7.20
N MET A 114 -12.47 7.39 5.87
CA MET A 114 -11.76 8.26 4.94
C MET A 114 -12.75 9.06 4.06
N PRO A 115 -12.46 10.33 3.71
CA PRO A 115 -13.26 11.08 2.74
C PRO A 115 -13.29 10.43 1.36
N LEU A 116 -14.47 10.31 0.76
CA LEU A 116 -14.69 9.63 -0.52
C LEU A 116 -13.81 10.18 -1.67
N ARG A 117 -13.56 11.50 -1.71
CA ARG A 117 -12.75 12.14 -2.75
C ARG A 117 -11.31 11.61 -2.80
N ASN A 118 -10.75 11.21 -1.66
CA ASN A 118 -9.37 10.71 -1.62
C ASN A 118 -9.26 9.30 -2.21
N ILE A 119 -10.33 8.51 -2.15
CA ILE A 119 -10.37 7.15 -2.70
C ILE A 119 -10.27 7.19 -4.21
N VAL A 120 -10.92 8.15 -4.86
CA VAL A 120 -10.83 8.34 -6.30
C VAL A 120 -9.38 8.60 -6.70
N LYS A 121 -8.65 9.45 -5.96
CA LYS A 121 -7.23 9.72 -6.22
C LYS A 121 -6.36 8.48 -6.04
N ASN A 122 -6.57 7.75 -4.94
CA ASN A 122 -5.83 6.52 -4.67
C ASN A 122 -6.10 5.44 -5.73
N CYS A 123 -7.36 5.21 -6.06
CA CYS A 123 -7.75 4.26 -7.10
C CYS A 123 -7.13 4.65 -8.43
N PHE A 124 -7.23 5.91 -8.85
CA PHE A 124 -6.61 6.37 -10.09
C PHE A 124 -5.09 6.08 -10.12
N TYR A 125 -4.39 6.33 -9.01
CA TYR A 125 -2.98 6.02 -8.87
C TYR A 125 -2.69 4.51 -9.03
N TYR A 126 -3.30 3.66 -8.20
CA TYR A 126 -3.03 2.21 -8.21
C TYR A 126 -3.51 1.54 -9.50
N TRP A 127 -4.71 1.89 -9.96
CA TRP A 127 -5.35 1.30 -11.13
C TRP A 127 -4.65 1.74 -12.41
N GLY A 128 -4.34 3.03 -12.52
CA GLY A 128 -3.59 3.58 -13.66
C GLY A 128 -2.18 3.03 -13.73
N PHE A 129 -1.48 2.91 -12.59
CA PHE A 129 -0.16 2.30 -12.56
C PHE A 129 -0.19 0.82 -12.97
N ALA A 130 -1.18 0.06 -12.48
CA ALA A 130 -1.37 -1.34 -12.88
C ALA A 130 -1.71 -1.46 -14.37
N ALA A 131 -2.57 -0.59 -14.90
CA ALA A 131 -2.88 -0.54 -16.33
C ALA A 131 -1.63 -0.26 -17.17
N TRP A 132 -0.84 0.75 -16.80
CA TRP A 132 0.40 1.09 -17.47
C TRP A 132 1.38 -0.10 -17.48
N LEU A 133 1.64 -0.70 -16.31
CA LEU A 133 2.52 -1.86 -16.19
C LEU A 133 2.01 -3.05 -17.02
N ALA A 134 0.72 -3.35 -16.90
CA ALA A 134 0.09 -4.49 -17.58
C ALA A 134 0.07 -4.29 -19.10
N PHE A 135 -0.16 -3.07 -19.57
CA PHE A 135 -0.20 -2.76 -20.99
C PHE A 135 1.10 -3.17 -21.70
N TYR A 136 2.26 -2.78 -21.16
CA TYR A 136 3.55 -3.07 -21.77
C TYR A 136 3.97 -4.54 -21.64
N ILE A 137 3.79 -5.14 -20.46
CA ILE A 137 4.20 -6.54 -20.23
C ILE A 137 3.33 -7.51 -21.03
N ASN A 138 2.03 -7.25 -21.12
CA ASN A 138 1.09 -8.13 -21.81
C ASN A 138 0.90 -7.79 -23.29
N HIS A 139 1.53 -6.71 -23.77
CA HIS A 139 1.43 -6.27 -25.16
C HIS A 139 1.73 -7.44 -26.10
N PRO A 140 0.97 -7.62 -27.19
CA PRO A 140 1.26 -8.69 -28.14
C PRO A 140 2.66 -8.63 -28.76
N LEU A 141 3.18 -7.42 -28.94
CA LEU A 141 4.54 -7.14 -29.41
C LEU A 141 5.58 -7.12 -28.27
N TYR A 142 5.28 -7.72 -27.12
CA TYR A 142 6.21 -7.78 -25.99
C TYR A 142 7.49 -8.52 -26.39
N THR A 143 8.62 -7.85 -26.21
CA THR A 143 9.94 -8.45 -26.42
C THR A 143 10.46 -9.00 -25.10
N PRO A 144 10.93 -10.26 -25.07
CA PRO A 144 11.48 -10.85 -23.85
C PRO A 144 12.74 -10.12 -23.36
N PRO A 145 13.12 -10.32 -22.09
CA PRO A 145 14.32 -9.72 -21.51
C PRO A 145 15.61 -10.10 -22.27
N TYR A 146 16.51 -9.13 -22.49
CA TYR A 146 17.67 -9.17 -23.37
C TYR A 146 18.74 -10.10 -22.80
N TYR A 147 18.90 -10.05 -21.47
CA TYR A 147 19.75 -10.96 -20.73
C TYR A 147 19.06 -12.30 -20.42
N GLY A 148 17.90 -12.56 -21.02
CA GLY A 148 17.16 -13.81 -20.95
C GLY A 148 16.80 -14.23 -19.52
N GLN A 149 16.98 -15.52 -19.23
CA GLN A 149 16.53 -16.12 -17.97
C GLN A 149 17.23 -15.55 -16.72
N LYS A 150 18.47 -15.05 -16.83
CA LYS A 150 19.18 -14.45 -15.69
C LYS A 150 18.46 -13.21 -15.18
N GLN A 151 17.99 -12.35 -16.10
CA GLN A 151 17.21 -11.15 -15.77
C GLN A 151 15.83 -11.51 -15.21
N VAL A 152 15.19 -12.54 -15.76
CA VAL A 152 13.92 -13.06 -15.24
C VAL A 152 14.08 -13.60 -13.81
N ASN A 153 15.10 -14.40 -13.54
CA ASN A 153 15.39 -14.95 -12.22
C ASN A 153 15.71 -13.85 -11.21
N PHE A 154 16.47 -12.83 -11.61
CA PHE A 154 16.76 -11.68 -10.77
C PHE A 154 15.49 -10.91 -10.38
N ALA A 155 14.63 -10.61 -11.36
CA ALA A 155 13.34 -9.96 -11.12
C ALA A 155 12.45 -10.80 -10.19
N LEU A 156 12.43 -12.12 -10.35
CA LEU A 156 11.71 -13.04 -9.46
C LEU A 156 12.24 -13.02 -8.04
N ILE A 157 13.56 -13.05 -7.85
CA ILE A 157 14.16 -13.00 -6.51
C ILE A 157 13.77 -11.70 -5.82
N MET A 158 13.85 -10.55 -6.51
CA MET A 158 13.41 -9.27 -5.94
C MET A 158 11.93 -9.30 -5.55
N PHE A 159 11.08 -9.86 -6.41
CA PHE A 159 9.66 -10.00 -6.13
C PHE A 159 9.38 -10.90 -4.91
N LEU A 160 10.03 -12.06 -4.82
CA LEU A 160 9.90 -13.01 -3.71
C LEU A 160 10.36 -12.40 -2.38
N VAL A 161 11.52 -11.73 -2.38
CA VAL A 161 12.01 -10.99 -1.19
C VAL A 161 10.98 -9.96 -0.75
N SER A 162 10.39 -9.23 -1.69
CA SER A 162 9.38 -8.21 -1.41
C SER A 162 8.08 -8.79 -0.84
N ILE A 163 7.65 -9.97 -1.31
CA ILE A 163 6.50 -10.67 -0.74
C ILE A 163 6.80 -11.14 0.67
N LEU A 164 7.93 -11.83 0.87
CA LEU A 164 8.26 -12.46 2.15
C LEU A 164 8.45 -11.40 3.23
N ALA A 165 9.20 -10.34 2.89
CA ALA A 165 9.42 -9.22 3.79
C ALA A 165 8.21 -8.27 3.90
N GLY A 166 7.41 -8.15 2.84
CA GLY A 166 6.18 -7.35 2.85
C GLY A 166 5.05 -8.01 3.64
N SER A 167 5.06 -9.34 3.82
CA SER A 167 4.11 -10.10 4.66
C SER A 167 4.32 -9.83 6.16
N PHE A 168 5.34 -9.06 6.55
CA PHE A 168 5.73 -8.85 7.93
C PHE A 168 4.82 -7.91 8.74
N LYS A 169 3.88 -7.21 8.08
CA LYS A 169 2.79 -6.51 8.79
C LYS A 169 2.04 -7.46 9.72
N ILE A 170 1.87 -8.72 9.30
CA ILE A 170 1.25 -9.81 10.05
C ILE A 170 1.99 -10.02 11.38
N PHE A 171 3.32 -10.19 11.35
CA PHE A 171 4.11 -10.47 12.55
C PHE A 171 4.16 -9.28 13.53
N TRP A 172 4.23 -8.05 13.03
CA TRP A 172 4.26 -6.86 13.87
C TRP A 172 2.91 -6.61 14.58
N ILE A 173 1.79 -6.85 13.89
CA ILE A 173 0.45 -6.74 14.47
C ILE A 173 0.27 -7.77 15.59
N PHE A 174 0.78 -9.00 15.45
CA PHE A 174 0.76 -10.00 16.52
C PHE A 174 1.53 -9.55 17.78
N GLN A 175 2.63 -8.81 17.65
CA GLN A 175 3.38 -8.29 18.80
C GLN A 175 2.70 -7.11 19.51
N LEU A 176 1.75 -6.43 18.86
CA LEU A 176 1.02 -5.29 19.41
C LEU A 176 -0.36 -5.64 19.97
N ILE A 177 -0.77 -6.92 19.95
CA ILE A 177 -2.10 -7.39 20.39
C ILE A 177 -2.43 -6.98 21.85
N GLY A 178 -1.46 -6.58 22.67
CA GLY A 178 -1.68 -6.08 24.04
C GLY A 178 -1.50 -4.57 24.29
N SER A 179 -1.05 -3.76 23.32
CA SER A 179 -0.57 -2.40 23.60
C SER A 179 -1.31 -1.36 22.76
N LYS A 180 -2.14 -0.54 23.41
CA LYS A 180 -2.83 0.62 22.81
C LYS A 180 -1.89 1.82 22.54
N THR A 181 -0.59 1.69 22.78
CA THR A 181 0.38 2.79 22.61
C THR A 181 1.13 2.65 21.29
N CYS A 182 1.17 3.74 20.51
CA CYS A 182 1.97 3.84 19.30
C CYS A 182 3.46 3.74 19.70
N LYS A 183 4.18 2.73 19.19
CA LYS A 183 5.61 2.55 19.43
C LYS A 183 6.36 2.63 18.10
N ILE A 184 7.55 3.23 18.12
CA ILE A 184 8.46 3.21 16.97
C ILE A 184 8.84 1.75 16.67
N PRO A 185 8.73 1.29 15.42
CA PRO A 185 9.15 -0.06 15.06
C PRO A 185 10.67 -0.16 15.06
N TYR A 186 11.17 -1.24 15.66
CA TYR A 186 12.58 -1.59 15.73
C TYR A 186 12.82 -3.00 15.15
N PRO A 187 14.01 -3.25 14.62
CA PRO A 187 14.40 -4.55 14.09
C PRO A 187 14.40 -5.62 15.19
N THR A 188 14.10 -6.85 14.78
CA THR A 188 14.03 -8.05 15.61
C THR A 188 15.04 -9.08 15.13
N LYS A 189 15.04 -10.28 15.71
CA LYS A 189 15.85 -11.42 15.24
C LYS A 189 15.53 -11.85 13.81
N ASN A 190 14.39 -11.42 13.25
CA ASN A 190 14.02 -11.76 11.89
C ASN A 190 14.74 -10.84 10.87
N PRO A 191 15.45 -11.40 9.86
CA PRO A 191 16.21 -10.61 8.89
C PRO A 191 15.34 -9.64 8.07
N PHE A 192 14.06 -9.94 7.86
CA PHE A 192 13.13 -9.05 7.14
C PHE A 192 12.74 -7.80 7.93
N THR A 193 13.10 -7.72 9.22
CA THR A 193 12.91 -6.51 10.02
C THR A 193 14.15 -5.63 10.10
N TRP A 194 15.30 -6.09 9.60
CA TRP A 194 16.54 -5.33 9.70
C TRP A 194 16.50 -4.02 8.91
N LEU A 195 15.61 -3.93 7.92
CA LEU A 195 15.40 -2.68 7.20
C LEU A 195 14.88 -1.54 8.09
N PHE A 196 14.24 -1.85 9.24
CA PHE A 196 13.89 -0.85 10.25
C PHE A 196 15.10 -0.19 10.91
N TYR A 197 16.32 -0.72 10.77
CA TYR A 197 17.52 0.04 11.15
C TYR A 197 17.66 1.29 10.28
N PHE A 198 17.47 1.16 8.97
CA PHE A 198 17.81 2.21 8.01
C PHE A 198 16.62 3.06 7.58
N VAL A 199 15.40 2.51 7.60
CA VAL A 199 14.24 3.13 6.98
C VAL A 199 13.05 3.13 7.92
N SER A 200 12.30 4.23 7.88
CA SER A 200 11.10 4.48 8.69
C SER A 200 9.91 3.64 8.22
N CYS A 201 9.73 3.55 6.90
CA CYS A 201 8.64 2.81 6.25
C CYS A 201 9.17 1.69 5.34
N PRO A 202 9.75 0.60 5.89
CA PRO A 202 10.30 -0.49 5.09
C PRO A 202 9.26 -1.19 4.21
N ASN A 203 7.97 -1.12 4.56
CA ASN A 203 6.89 -1.62 3.72
C ASN A 203 6.88 -0.94 2.34
N TYR A 204 7.11 0.37 2.26
CA TYR A 204 7.15 1.07 0.98
C TYR A 204 8.43 0.71 0.21
N THR A 205 9.55 0.45 0.89
CA THR A 205 10.76 -0.06 0.25
C THR A 205 10.53 -1.40 -0.44
N TYR A 206 9.87 -2.34 0.24
CA TYR A 206 9.55 -3.64 -0.33
C TYR A 206 8.53 -3.52 -1.48
N GLU A 207 7.57 -2.61 -1.40
CA GLU A 207 6.67 -2.31 -2.52
C GLU A 207 7.45 -1.78 -3.74
N VAL A 208 8.34 -0.81 -3.56
CA VAL A 208 9.21 -0.28 -4.63
C VAL A 208 10.09 -1.39 -5.23
N ASN A 209 10.66 -2.28 -4.40
CA ASN A 209 11.47 -3.40 -4.86
C ASN A 209 10.65 -4.40 -5.70
N SER A 210 9.40 -4.68 -5.32
CA SER A 210 8.50 -5.52 -6.11
C SER A 210 8.18 -4.90 -7.48
N ILE A 211 7.94 -3.59 -7.50
CA ILE A 211 7.66 -2.83 -8.71
C ILE A 211 8.89 -2.82 -9.63
N LEU A 212 10.09 -2.65 -9.06
CA LEU A 212 11.35 -2.70 -9.79
C LEU A 212 11.53 -4.04 -10.51
N GLY A 213 11.14 -5.16 -9.88
CA GLY A 213 11.11 -6.48 -10.52
C GLY A 213 10.29 -6.48 -11.81
N PHE A 214 9.06 -5.97 -11.78
CA PHE A 214 8.22 -5.88 -12.98
C PHE A 214 8.78 -4.92 -14.03
N LYS A 215 9.36 -3.79 -13.60
CA LYS A 215 10.02 -2.84 -14.51
C LYS A 215 11.17 -3.46 -15.27
N ILE A 216 11.98 -4.30 -14.62
CA ILE A 216 13.05 -5.04 -15.27
C ILE A 216 12.50 -6.02 -16.30
N LEU A 217 11.35 -6.64 -16.07
CA LEU A 217 10.71 -7.53 -17.05
C LEU A 217 10.12 -6.78 -18.25
N GLY A 218 9.62 -5.55 -18.04
CA GLY A 218 8.95 -4.74 -19.07
C GLY A 218 9.80 -3.64 -19.72
N TYR A 219 11.07 -3.46 -19.29
CA TYR A 219 11.92 -2.30 -19.63
C TYR A 219 11.29 -0.94 -19.35
N LEU A 220 10.63 -0.84 -18.20
CA LEU A 220 9.84 0.34 -17.85
C LEU A 220 10.61 1.26 -16.89
N PHE A 221 10.52 2.57 -17.12
CA PHE A 221 11.09 3.59 -16.25
C PHE A 221 10.00 4.52 -15.74
N SER A 222 9.90 4.65 -14.42
CA SER A 222 9.01 5.60 -13.73
C SER A 222 9.49 5.79 -12.29
N ILE A 223 9.04 6.87 -11.65
CA ILE A 223 9.34 7.17 -10.24
C ILE A 223 8.05 7.02 -9.43
N GLU A 224 8.09 6.29 -8.32
CA GLU A 224 6.98 6.09 -7.38
C GLU A 224 6.73 7.32 -6.49
N TYR A 225 6.41 8.46 -7.11
CA TYR A 225 6.29 9.76 -6.45
C TYR A 225 5.34 9.75 -5.24
N PHE A 226 4.13 9.21 -5.39
CA PHE A 226 3.13 9.21 -4.31
C PHE A 226 3.57 8.39 -3.09
N MET A 227 4.20 7.23 -3.30
CA MET A 227 4.72 6.43 -2.19
C MET A 227 5.88 7.14 -1.48
N THR A 228 6.74 7.85 -2.22
CA THR A 228 7.80 8.67 -1.62
C THR A 228 7.23 9.80 -0.76
N VAL A 229 6.19 10.49 -1.23
CA VAL A 229 5.52 11.55 -0.45
C VAL A 229 4.92 10.98 0.83
N TRP A 230 4.15 9.89 0.75
CA TRP A 230 3.55 9.26 1.94
C TRP A 230 4.59 8.74 2.93
N ALA A 231 5.73 8.23 2.44
CA ALA A 231 6.83 7.79 3.29
C ALA A 231 7.47 8.97 4.04
N LYS A 232 7.68 10.11 3.35
CA LYS A 232 8.21 11.34 3.96
C LYS A 232 7.26 11.90 5.00
N ASP A 233 5.96 11.97 4.71
CA ASP A 233 4.96 12.45 5.66
C ASP A 233 4.94 11.62 6.95
N LYS A 234 5.01 10.29 6.83
CA LYS A 234 5.14 9.39 7.98
C LYS A 234 6.44 9.59 8.73
N HIS A 235 7.56 9.73 8.02
CA HIS A 235 8.86 9.97 8.62
C HIS A 235 8.88 11.27 9.44
N TYR A 236 8.36 12.37 8.90
CA TYR A 236 8.23 13.64 9.62
C TYR A 236 7.30 13.53 10.84
N THR A 237 6.23 12.76 10.72
CA THR A 237 5.34 12.48 11.85
C THR A 237 6.09 11.78 12.97
N TYR A 238 6.92 10.78 12.66
CA TYR A 238 7.73 10.10 13.68
C TYR A 238 8.78 11.00 14.34
N ILE A 239 9.45 11.86 13.58
CA ILE A 239 10.39 12.84 14.13
C ILE A 239 9.68 13.79 15.11
N ARG A 240 8.47 14.22 14.77
CA ARG A 240 7.71 15.16 15.61
C ARG A 240 7.13 14.52 16.86
N GLU A 241 6.64 13.29 16.76
CA GLU A 241 5.93 12.61 17.86
C GLU A 241 6.88 11.92 18.85
N PHE A 242 8.04 11.46 18.39
CA PHE A 242 8.97 10.70 19.22
C PHE A 242 10.30 11.42 19.40
N LYS A 243 10.59 11.83 20.64
CA LYS A 243 11.85 12.51 20.99
C LYS A 243 13.08 11.62 20.79
N ASP A 244 12.95 10.31 21.02
CA ASP A 244 14.03 9.32 20.88
C ASP A 244 14.09 8.70 19.47
N TYR A 245 13.59 9.41 18.45
CA TYR A 245 13.59 8.90 17.08
C TYR A 245 15.01 8.89 16.48
N PRO A 246 15.48 7.78 15.90
CA PRO A 246 16.83 7.72 15.32
C PRO A 246 17.00 8.68 14.14
N SER A 247 17.92 9.63 14.25
CA SER A 247 18.16 10.68 13.23
C SER A 247 18.75 10.17 11.92
N PHE A 248 19.38 8.99 11.93
CA PHE A 248 20.00 8.38 10.75
C PHE A 248 19.01 7.59 9.88
N ARG A 249 17.76 7.38 10.34
CA ARG A 249 16.74 6.69 9.53
C ARG A 249 16.30 7.57 8.37
N MET A 250 16.13 6.95 7.21
CA MET A 250 15.58 7.56 6.00
C MET A 250 14.08 7.24 5.85
N SER A 251 13.40 7.82 4.87
CA SER A 251 11.95 7.69 4.72
C SER A 251 11.55 6.37 4.06
N ILE A 252 12.19 6.02 2.93
CA ILE A 252 11.81 4.92 2.04
C ILE A 252 12.97 4.12 1.46
N ILE A 253 14.07 4.72 0.99
CA ILE A 253 15.20 3.99 0.37
C ILE A 253 16.44 4.24 1.22
N PRO A 254 17.09 3.17 1.74
CA PRO A 254 18.33 3.32 2.51
C PRO A 254 19.35 4.16 1.74
N PHE A 255 19.93 5.14 2.40
CA PHE A 255 21.00 6.01 1.88
C PHE A 255 20.61 6.90 0.68
N LEU A 256 19.32 7.02 0.36
CA LEU A 256 18.84 7.88 -0.73
C LEU A 256 17.67 8.79 -0.31
N LEU A 257 16.61 8.24 0.28
CA LEU A 257 15.32 8.93 0.52
C LEU A 257 14.64 8.50 1.81
#